data_AF-A0A9D4L0W8-F1
#
_entry.id   AF-A0A9D4L0W8-F1
#
_cell.length_a   1.000
_cell.length_b   1.000
_cell.length_c   1.000
_cell.angle_alpha   90.00
_cell.angle_beta   90.00
_cell.angle_gamma   90.00
#
_symmetry.space_group_name_H-M   'P 1'
#
loop_
_entity.id
_entity.type
_entity.pdbx_description
1 polymer ?
#
loop_
_entity_poly.entity_id
_entity_poly.type
_entity_poly.pdbx_seq_one_letter_code
_entity_poly.pdbx_strand_id
1 'polypeptide(L)'
;MAGLADVSSDQERSNWLKAFLGLNIAKHTLEEFVDREVKDVQTQIFQSVRSILYTATVCTNCCTANLLKCPTLNICKKRGKHVCDSMQDTPFKQPRPCSMKICDKVRDEIIKAHRYGNPSWNNTSAEQWESNHWQIAKCFLPPDGYIGVGSANETDFNGIICVMLNCKHFDSKVSFSIAPPPPGLACLLSKVREIGRAVCHNSDCKMNNIDLQNALSTLIGLLSDPTCLGHDGHAQEAIRKIKQLQLDGLKTTEAEMSQLLKDARDTLNDMKQVADESIKEMKAFVENLYKKHAAREDEDYEHAVEDFVRRLKQHYKVTLSHVSISTLLPTADKSLYKLYAAPSICRIVENNEGNKTEHPVTTYKEILYTGGNEKLNKRIFLQGEAGMGKSTFASKLVLDWCNLGEALSSLSKTFVDASMLQEFKLVLFVTLRDSACERDVTKMIKEQIIDLVYSDTNRHDAYEMLSKIMQKEICLVVQDGLDEWKDPQGKLAQPIMVSCYNQCAILTTTRPWKLTNERIKKSQIDSLFELKRVIDPYELVDSVLDSFGCKTSIELKDYVEEN
;
A
#
# COMPACT_ATOMS: atom_id res chain seq x y z
N MET A 1 16.50 -67.97 20.08
CA MET A 1 17.19 -66.71 20.45
C MET A 1 16.69 -65.47 19.71
N ALA A 2 15.75 -65.57 18.74
CA ALA A 2 15.23 -64.41 18.01
C ALA A 2 14.10 -63.61 18.72
N GLY A 3 13.56 -64.10 19.84
CA GLY A 3 12.43 -63.47 20.55
C GLY A 3 12.81 -62.57 21.73
N LEU A 4 14.09 -62.41 22.06
CA LEU A 4 14.54 -61.58 23.20
C LEU A 4 14.86 -60.12 22.80
N ALA A 5 15.15 -59.87 21.52
CA ALA A 5 15.48 -58.53 21.03
C ALA A 5 14.25 -57.62 20.91
N ASP A 6 13.08 -58.19 20.59
CA ASP A 6 11.82 -57.45 20.39
C ASP A 6 11.26 -56.92 21.73
N VAL A 7 11.29 -57.77 22.77
CA VAL A 7 10.83 -57.43 24.13
C VAL A 7 11.66 -56.32 24.77
N SER A 8 12.97 -56.27 24.48
CA SER A 8 13.86 -55.21 24.99
C SER A 8 13.53 -53.85 24.36
N SER A 9 13.20 -53.82 23.07
CA SER A 9 12.87 -52.60 22.34
C SER A 9 11.53 -52.00 22.77
N ASP A 10 10.54 -52.83 23.06
CA ASP A 10 9.23 -52.38 23.53
C ASP A 10 9.28 -51.86 24.98
N GLN A 11 10.08 -52.50 25.83
CA GLN A 11 10.32 -52.02 27.19
C GLN A 11 11.05 -50.66 27.19
N GLU A 12 12.02 -50.45 26.31
CA GLU A 12 12.73 -49.18 26.18
C GLU A 12 11.82 -48.04 25.70
N ARG A 13 10.89 -48.32 24.79
CA ARG A 13 9.87 -47.36 24.35
C ARG A 13 8.87 -47.02 25.43
N SER A 14 8.41 -48.04 26.16
CA SER A 14 7.55 -47.89 27.34
C SER A 14 8.21 -47.00 28.40
N ASN A 15 9.50 -47.21 28.65
CA ASN A 15 10.26 -46.37 29.58
C ASN A 15 10.39 -44.92 29.10
N TRP A 16 10.70 -44.70 27.82
CA TRP A 16 10.75 -43.34 27.27
C TRP A 16 9.40 -42.61 27.42
N LEU A 17 8.29 -43.30 27.14
CA LEU A 17 6.94 -42.74 27.30
C LEU A 17 6.66 -42.34 28.75
N LYS A 18 7.07 -43.17 29.73
CA LYS A 18 6.94 -42.82 31.15
C LYS A 18 7.75 -41.59 31.53
N ALA A 19 8.98 -41.48 31.04
CA ALA A 19 9.82 -40.30 31.26
C ALA A 19 9.18 -39.03 30.65
N PHE A 20 8.62 -39.16 29.44
CA PHE A 20 7.91 -38.08 28.75
C PHE A 20 6.63 -37.65 29.50
N LEU A 21 5.82 -38.60 29.96
CA LEU A 21 4.65 -38.32 30.79
C LEU A 21 5.03 -37.65 32.11
N GLY A 22 6.10 -38.14 32.76
CA GLY A 22 6.64 -37.52 33.97
C GLY A 22 7.05 -36.07 33.76
N LEU A 23 7.72 -35.77 32.64
CA LEU A 23 8.09 -34.40 32.25
C LEU A 23 6.86 -33.51 32.04
N ASN A 24 5.82 -33.99 31.35
CA ASN A 24 4.61 -33.21 31.12
C ASN A 24 3.83 -32.94 32.42
N ILE A 25 3.77 -33.92 33.33
CA ILE A 25 3.18 -33.72 34.66
C ILE A 25 3.95 -32.64 35.44
N ALA A 26 5.28 -32.70 35.42
CA ALA A 26 6.12 -31.68 36.06
C ALA A 26 5.95 -30.30 35.40
N LYS A 27 5.88 -30.24 34.06
CA LYS A 27 5.66 -29.00 33.28
C LYS A 27 4.40 -28.28 33.74
N HIS A 28 3.26 -28.97 33.70
CA HIS A 28 1.97 -28.38 34.06
C HIS A 28 1.97 -27.83 35.49
N THR A 29 2.67 -28.49 36.41
CA THR A 29 2.80 -28.00 37.79
C THR A 29 3.63 -26.72 37.86
N LEU A 30 4.72 -26.66 37.07
CA LEU A 30 5.61 -25.51 37.04
C LEU A 30 5.02 -24.30 36.30
N GLU A 31 4.11 -24.51 35.34
CA GLU A 31 3.49 -23.42 34.57
C GLU A 31 2.82 -22.39 35.49
N GLU A 32 1.90 -22.83 36.36
CA GLU A 32 1.19 -21.94 37.28
C GLU A 32 2.13 -21.31 38.32
N PHE A 33 3.11 -22.08 38.80
CA PHE A 33 4.08 -21.60 39.76
C PHE A 33 4.98 -20.50 39.19
N VAL A 34 5.58 -20.74 38.02
CA VAL A 34 6.49 -19.79 37.38
C VAL A 34 5.74 -18.54 36.93
N ASP A 35 4.51 -18.67 36.40
CA ASP A 35 3.70 -17.52 36.01
C ASP A 35 3.44 -16.56 37.19
N ARG A 36 3.07 -17.13 38.35
CA ARG A 36 2.86 -16.39 39.59
C ARG A 36 4.15 -15.73 40.10
N GLU A 37 5.26 -16.45 40.17
CA GLU A 37 6.53 -15.89 40.67
C GLU A 37 7.11 -14.82 39.72
N VAL A 38 6.94 -14.97 38.39
CA VAL A 38 7.32 -13.93 37.42
C VAL A 38 6.48 -12.66 37.62
N LYS A 39 5.19 -12.79 37.93
CA LYS A 39 4.33 -11.64 38.24
C LYS A 39 4.79 -10.91 39.51
N ASP A 40 5.27 -11.65 40.50
CA ASP A 40 5.89 -11.07 41.69
C ASP A 40 7.20 -10.33 41.34
N VAL A 41 8.05 -10.91 40.49
CA VAL A 41 9.27 -10.25 39.97
C VAL A 41 8.94 -8.94 39.26
N GLN A 42 7.96 -8.95 38.34
CA GLN A 42 7.50 -7.75 37.66
C GLN A 42 7.05 -6.70 38.70
N THR A 43 6.23 -7.11 39.66
CA THR A 43 5.73 -6.21 40.72
C THR A 43 6.87 -5.60 41.53
N GLN A 44 7.87 -6.39 41.93
CA GLN A 44 9.04 -5.92 42.67
C GLN A 44 9.88 -4.94 41.85
N ILE A 45 10.13 -5.24 40.58
CA ILE A 45 10.87 -4.35 39.66
C ILE A 45 10.17 -3.00 39.56
N PHE A 46 8.86 -2.98 39.31
CA PHE A 46 8.12 -1.72 39.17
C PHE A 46 7.97 -0.98 40.50
N GLN A 47 7.88 -1.68 41.64
CA GLN A 47 7.94 -1.04 42.96
C GLN A 47 9.29 -0.39 43.23
N SER A 48 10.40 -1.07 42.90
CA SER A 48 11.77 -0.54 42.99
C SER A 48 11.95 0.71 42.11
N VAL A 49 11.49 0.67 40.85
CA VAL A 49 11.57 1.84 39.96
C VAL A 49 10.69 2.99 40.46
N ARG A 50 9.48 2.71 40.94
CA ARG A 50 8.58 3.73 41.51
C ARG A 50 9.19 4.39 42.75
N SER A 51 9.79 3.63 43.68
CA SER A 51 10.41 4.19 44.88
C SER A 51 11.57 5.14 44.57
N ILE A 52 12.35 4.87 43.52
CA ILE A 52 13.41 5.75 43.00
C ILE A 52 12.82 7.02 42.35
N LEU A 53 11.62 6.95 41.78
CA LEU A 53 10.98 8.11 41.12
C LEU A 53 10.25 9.04 42.12
N TYR A 54 9.79 8.53 43.26
CA TYR A 54 9.15 9.34 44.30
C TYR A 54 10.13 10.27 45.06
N THR A 55 11.45 10.04 44.96
CA THR A 55 12.47 10.97 45.51
C THR A 55 12.84 12.10 44.55
N ALA A 56 12.36 12.06 43.30
CA ALA A 56 12.53 13.14 42.33
C ALA A 56 11.39 14.15 42.48
N THR A 57 11.78 15.40 42.69
CA THR A 57 10.99 16.58 43.04
C THR A 57 9.79 16.84 42.13
N VAL A 58 8.73 17.34 42.76
CA VAL A 58 7.47 17.83 42.20
C VAL A 58 7.69 18.66 40.92
N CYS A 59 6.84 18.46 39.90
CA CYS A 59 6.85 19.29 38.69
C CYS A 59 6.69 20.77 39.06
N THR A 60 7.69 21.59 38.73
CA THR A 60 7.74 23.02 39.06
C THR A 60 6.67 23.86 38.36
N ASN A 61 5.98 23.32 37.35
CA ASN A 61 4.92 24.03 36.62
C ASN A 61 3.50 23.74 37.12
N CYS A 62 3.23 22.57 37.72
CA CYS A 62 1.86 22.20 38.12
C CYS A 62 1.74 21.63 39.54
N CYS A 63 2.83 21.54 40.29
CA CYS A 63 2.86 21.11 41.69
C CYS A 63 2.26 19.71 41.98
N THR A 64 1.97 18.88 40.97
CA THR A 64 1.47 17.51 41.18
C THR A 64 2.61 16.55 41.49
N ALA A 65 2.56 15.95 42.69
CA ALA A 65 3.34 14.78 43.04
C ALA A 65 2.63 13.53 42.50
N ASN A 66 2.86 13.18 41.22
CA ASN A 66 2.71 11.83 40.66
C ASN A 66 2.95 11.83 39.14
N LEU A 67 4.13 11.40 38.72
CA LEU A 67 4.64 11.50 37.34
C LEU A 67 4.06 10.46 36.35
N LEU A 68 3.00 9.74 36.68
CA LEU A 68 2.42 8.74 35.77
C LEU A 68 0.91 8.77 35.55
N LYS A 69 0.18 9.80 36.01
CA LYS A 69 -1.18 10.13 35.53
C LYS A 69 -1.61 11.47 36.10
N CYS A 70 -1.62 12.52 35.28
CA CYS A 70 -2.43 13.71 35.57
C CYS A 70 -3.84 13.42 35.04
N PRO A 71 -4.87 13.22 35.89
CA PRO A 71 -6.20 12.83 35.43
C PRO A 71 -7.04 13.99 34.90
N THR A 72 -6.52 15.23 34.92
CA THR A 72 -7.28 16.43 34.55
C THR A 72 -6.60 17.24 33.45
N LEU A 73 -7.26 17.24 32.28
CA LEU A 73 -7.22 18.22 31.18
C LEU A 73 -6.08 18.15 30.14
N ASN A 74 -6.38 17.50 29.00
CA ASN A 74 -6.59 18.06 27.64
C ASN A 74 -5.80 19.29 27.11
N ILE A 75 -4.72 19.75 27.75
CA ILE A 75 -4.02 21.00 27.34
C ILE A 75 -2.72 20.74 26.54
N CYS A 76 -2.22 19.52 26.44
CA CYS A 76 -1.10 19.24 25.53
C CYS A 76 -1.57 18.77 24.14
N LYS A 77 -2.40 19.60 23.48
CA LYS A 77 -2.82 19.38 22.10
C LYS A 77 -1.80 19.99 21.13
N LYS A 78 -0.82 19.18 20.70
CA LYS A 78 -0.21 19.25 19.36
C LYS A 78 0.50 17.94 19.02
N ARG A 79 -0.17 17.15 18.15
CA ARG A 79 0.35 16.09 17.25
C ARG A 79 1.14 14.92 17.86
N GLY A 80 0.51 13.74 17.81
CA GLY A 80 1.11 12.53 17.22
C GLY A 80 1.86 11.57 18.16
N LYS A 81 1.28 10.37 18.34
CA LYS A 81 1.91 9.07 18.64
C LYS A 81 3.09 9.09 19.63
N HIS A 82 2.82 8.78 20.89
CA HIS A 82 3.83 8.25 21.80
C HIS A 82 3.72 6.73 21.81
N VAL A 83 4.55 6.10 20.98
CA VAL A 83 4.88 4.67 20.96
C VAL A 83 6.36 4.60 21.36
N CYS A 84 6.68 3.72 22.29
CA CYS A 84 8.00 3.53 22.87
C CYS A 84 8.78 2.54 21.99
N ASP A 85 9.39 3.06 20.92
CA ASP A 85 10.39 2.31 20.13
C ASP A 85 11.69 2.21 20.93
N SER A 86 11.83 1.18 21.78
CA SER A 86 13.14 0.80 22.31
C SER A 86 13.55 -0.58 21.83
N MET A 87 14.39 -0.54 20.79
CA MET A 87 15.27 -1.59 20.26
C MET A 87 14.59 -2.78 19.58
N GLN A 88 14.24 -2.58 18.30
CA GLN A 88 14.41 -3.62 17.29
C GLN A 88 15.43 -3.11 16.28
N ASP A 89 16.53 -3.85 16.14
CA ASP A 89 17.64 -3.55 15.23
C ASP A 89 17.14 -3.36 13.79
N THR A 90 16.96 -2.10 13.39
CA THR A 90 16.90 -1.72 11.97
C THR A 90 17.87 -0.56 11.75
N PRO A 91 18.63 -0.51 10.64
CA PRO A 91 19.77 0.39 10.51
C PRO A 91 19.43 1.88 10.29
N PHE A 92 18.15 2.27 10.32
CA PHE A 92 17.74 3.62 9.93
C PHE A 92 16.58 4.14 10.78
N LYS A 93 16.88 4.58 12.00
CA LYS A 93 16.25 5.73 12.70
C LYS A 93 16.90 5.86 14.08
N GLN A 94 17.43 7.03 14.41
CA GLN A 94 17.96 7.28 15.75
C GLN A 94 16.81 7.16 16.77
N PRO A 95 16.95 6.29 17.80
CA PRO A 95 15.91 6.13 18.82
C PRO A 95 15.77 7.42 19.64
N ARG A 96 14.54 7.92 19.78
CA ARG A 96 14.28 9.10 20.62
C ARG A 96 14.36 8.69 22.09
N PRO A 97 15.13 9.38 22.94
CA PRO A 97 15.27 9.01 24.34
C PRO A 97 13.95 9.21 25.11
N CYS A 98 13.57 8.21 25.90
CA CYS A 98 12.52 8.33 26.92
C CYS A 98 12.90 9.47 27.88
N SER A 99 12.12 10.56 27.90
CA SER A 99 12.43 11.79 28.64
C SER A 99 12.62 11.58 30.15
N MET A 100 12.10 10.48 30.70
CA MET A 100 12.18 10.13 32.12
C MET A 100 13.10 8.93 32.42
N LYS A 101 13.74 8.33 31.40
CA LYS A 101 14.58 7.12 31.51
C LYS A 101 13.95 5.95 32.29
N ILE A 102 12.62 5.84 32.29
CA ILE A 102 11.91 4.78 33.03
C ILE A 102 12.29 3.40 32.50
N CYS A 103 12.34 3.24 31.17
CA CYS A 103 12.74 1.99 30.53
C CYS A 103 14.18 1.59 30.87
N ASP A 104 15.09 2.57 31.05
CA ASP A 104 16.48 2.27 31.45
C ASP A 104 16.53 1.79 32.91
N LYS A 105 15.75 2.39 33.82
CA LYS A 105 15.68 1.94 35.21
C LYS A 105 15.05 0.55 35.34
N VAL A 106 13.99 0.26 34.57
CA VAL A 106 13.39 -1.08 34.51
C VAL A 106 14.40 -2.07 33.94
N ARG A 107 15.15 -1.70 32.89
CA ARG A 107 16.23 -2.52 32.33
C ARG A 107 17.30 -2.84 33.38
N ASP A 108 17.74 -1.86 34.16
CA ASP A 108 18.72 -2.04 35.23
C ASP A 108 18.21 -3.02 36.30
N GLU A 109 16.95 -2.93 36.70
CA GLU A 109 16.35 -3.86 37.65
C GLU A 109 16.19 -5.28 37.07
N ILE A 110 15.86 -5.43 35.78
CA ILE A 110 15.85 -6.73 35.09
C ILE A 110 17.28 -7.32 35.05
N ILE A 111 18.30 -6.52 34.74
CA ILE A 111 19.71 -6.96 34.76
C ILE A 111 20.12 -7.42 36.16
N LYS A 112 19.71 -6.69 37.20
CA LYS A 112 19.95 -7.08 38.60
C LYS A 112 19.28 -8.39 38.96
N ALA A 113 18.03 -8.58 38.53
CA ALA A 113 17.26 -9.82 38.73
C ALA A 113 17.81 -10.99 37.90
N HIS A 114 18.54 -10.74 36.81
CA HIS A 114 19.14 -11.78 35.97
C HIS A 114 20.43 -12.34 36.59
N ARG A 115 20.50 -13.67 36.74
CA ARG A 115 21.60 -14.41 37.37
C ARG A 115 22.95 -14.06 36.73
N TYR A 116 23.00 -14.06 35.41
CA TYR A 116 24.21 -13.80 34.62
C TYR A 116 24.32 -12.37 34.10
N GLY A 117 23.37 -11.47 34.44
CA GLY A 117 23.36 -10.10 33.93
C GLY A 117 23.24 -9.97 32.39
N ASN A 118 22.75 -10.99 31.69
CA ASN A 118 22.62 -11.00 30.23
C ASN A 118 21.18 -11.34 29.79
N PRO A 119 20.22 -10.41 29.94
CA PRO A 119 18.83 -10.68 29.58
C PRO A 119 18.60 -10.67 28.06
N SER A 120 17.68 -11.50 27.58
CA SER A 120 17.34 -11.61 26.16
C SER A 120 16.33 -10.55 25.72
N TRP A 121 16.83 -9.37 25.36
CA TRP A 121 16.02 -8.23 24.94
C TRP A 121 15.22 -8.47 23.66
N ASN A 122 15.75 -9.26 22.73
CA ASN A 122 15.11 -9.51 21.44
C ASN A 122 13.79 -10.30 21.53
N ASN A 123 13.53 -10.95 22.67
CA ASN A 123 12.31 -11.70 22.88
C ASN A 123 11.16 -10.84 23.43
N THR A 124 11.45 -9.66 23.99
CA THR A 124 10.47 -8.87 24.75
C THR A 124 10.08 -7.56 24.07
N SER A 125 8.87 -7.08 24.35
CA SER A 125 8.45 -5.71 24.04
C SER A 125 8.44 -4.86 25.31
N ALA A 126 9.27 -3.82 25.34
CA ALA A 126 9.36 -2.89 26.47
C ALA A 126 8.05 -2.14 26.72
N GLU A 127 7.22 -1.95 25.69
CA GLU A 127 5.92 -1.28 25.81
C GLU A 127 4.93 -2.03 26.69
N GLN A 128 5.15 -3.34 26.83
CA GLN A 128 4.24 -4.24 27.53
C GLN A 128 4.79 -4.68 28.90
N TRP A 129 5.97 -4.20 29.30
CA TRP A 129 6.61 -4.59 30.57
C TRP A 129 5.75 -4.29 31.80
N GLU A 130 4.91 -3.26 31.80
CA GLU A 130 4.02 -2.95 32.93
C GLU A 130 2.71 -3.75 32.88
N SER A 131 2.19 -4.01 31.68
CA SER A 131 0.86 -4.64 31.50
C SER A 131 0.89 -6.16 31.40
N ASN A 132 2.05 -6.76 31.11
CA ASN A 132 2.21 -8.20 30.90
C ASN A 132 3.50 -8.71 31.57
N HIS A 133 3.36 -9.46 32.66
CA HIS A 133 4.50 -10.02 33.40
C HIS A 133 5.31 -11.01 32.57
N TRP A 134 4.71 -11.69 31.60
CA TRP A 134 5.43 -12.63 30.76
C TRP A 134 6.44 -11.95 29.81
N GLN A 135 6.25 -10.67 29.50
CA GLN A 135 7.26 -9.90 28.76
C GLN A 135 8.55 -9.74 29.59
N ILE A 136 8.43 -9.63 30.91
CA ILE A 136 9.58 -9.68 31.81
C ILE A 136 10.18 -11.10 31.86
N ALA A 137 9.36 -12.16 31.87
CA ALA A 137 9.85 -13.55 31.83
C ALA A 137 10.75 -13.82 30.62
N LYS A 138 10.38 -13.29 29.45
CA LYS A 138 11.14 -13.46 28.21
C LYS A 138 12.57 -12.94 28.27
N CYS A 139 12.84 -11.96 29.13
CA CYS A 139 14.19 -11.49 29.39
C CYS A 139 15.09 -12.56 30.01
N PHE A 140 14.52 -13.61 30.62
CA PHE A 140 15.25 -14.73 31.23
C PHE A 140 15.27 -15.99 30.34
N LEU A 141 14.69 -15.94 29.14
CA LEU A 141 14.73 -17.04 28.18
C LEU A 141 16.00 -16.97 27.32
N PRO A 142 16.39 -18.06 26.61
CA PRO A 142 17.49 -18.02 25.64
C PRO A 142 17.24 -16.97 24.53
N PRO A 143 18.31 -16.41 23.94
CA PRO A 143 18.16 -15.58 22.75
C PRO A 143 17.58 -16.42 21.61
N ASP A 144 16.57 -15.87 20.94
CA ASP A 144 15.85 -16.45 19.80
C ASP A 144 14.88 -17.60 20.13
N GLY A 145 13.75 -17.64 19.43
CA GLY A 145 12.75 -18.72 19.51
C GLY A 145 11.55 -18.49 20.44
N TYR A 146 11.54 -17.43 21.25
CA TYR A 146 10.45 -17.17 22.23
C TYR A 146 9.71 -15.84 22.04
N ILE A 147 9.91 -15.17 20.89
CA ILE A 147 9.27 -13.87 20.57
C ILE A 147 7.74 -13.98 20.65
N GLY A 148 7.17 -15.05 20.06
CA GLY A 148 5.72 -15.24 19.95
C GLY A 148 5.00 -15.77 21.19
N VAL A 149 5.72 -16.16 22.25
CA VAL A 149 5.13 -16.86 23.40
C VAL A 149 4.44 -15.87 24.35
N GLY A 150 3.16 -16.03 24.65
CA GLY A 150 2.38 -15.08 25.46
C GLY A 150 2.39 -15.34 26.97
N SER A 151 2.67 -16.58 27.38
CA SER A 151 2.42 -17.07 28.75
C SER A 151 3.20 -18.35 29.07
N ALA A 152 3.18 -18.78 30.33
CA ALA A 152 3.88 -19.99 30.80
C ALA A 152 3.39 -21.28 30.11
N ASN A 153 2.09 -21.43 29.88
CA ASN A 153 1.50 -22.61 29.22
C ASN A 153 1.94 -22.77 27.75
N GLU A 154 2.14 -21.66 27.04
CA GLU A 154 2.65 -21.61 25.66
C GLU A 154 4.17 -21.83 25.60
N THR A 155 4.85 -21.86 26.75
CA THR A 155 6.29 -22.08 26.85
C THR A 155 6.57 -23.58 26.98
N ASP A 156 7.60 -24.07 26.28
CA ASP A 156 8.05 -25.45 26.43
C ASP A 156 8.70 -25.69 27.81
N PHE A 157 8.91 -26.95 28.17
CA PHE A 157 9.50 -27.29 29.47
C PHE A 157 10.89 -26.68 29.66
N ASN A 158 11.71 -26.64 28.61
CA ASN A 158 13.05 -26.04 28.67
C ASN A 158 12.99 -24.53 28.92
N GLY A 159 12.04 -23.81 28.30
CA GLY A 159 11.84 -22.39 28.52
C GLY A 159 11.45 -22.10 29.97
N ILE A 160 10.50 -22.86 30.55
CA ILE A 160 10.12 -22.73 31.97
C ILE A 160 11.33 -22.91 32.89
N ILE A 161 12.13 -23.95 32.66
CA ILE A 161 13.35 -24.21 33.45
C ILE A 161 14.39 -23.10 33.23
N CYS A 162 14.52 -22.54 32.02
CA CYS A 162 15.41 -21.42 31.74
C CYS A 162 15.02 -20.15 32.51
N VAL A 163 13.73 -19.82 32.63
CA VAL A 163 13.27 -18.69 33.45
C VAL A 163 13.74 -18.86 34.89
N MET A 164 13.52 -20.04 35.47
CA MET A 164 13.93 -20.35 36.85
C MET A 164 15.47 -20.33 37.02
N LEU A 165 16.21 -20.84 36.03
CA LEU A 165 17.68 -20.85 36.04
C LEU A 165 18.25 -19.44 35.91
N ASN A 166 17.68 -18.59 35.07
CA ASN A 166 18.26 -17.29 34.77
C ASN A 166 17.77 -16.17 35.69
N CYS A 167 16.73 -16.38 36.49
CA CYS A 167 16.19 -15.39 37.42
C CYS A 167 16.64 -15.66 38.86
N LYS A 168 17.28 -14.67 39.50
CA LYS A 168 17.75 -14.74 40.91
C LYS A 168 16.62 -14.78 41.93
N HIS A 169 15.41 -14.37 41.55
CA HIS A 169 14.25 -14.40 42.45
C HIS A 169 14.01 -15.81 43.02
N PHE A 170 14.24 -16.83 42.19
CA PHE A 170 14.13 -18.24 42.59
C PHE A 170 15.26 -18.72 43.52
N ASP A 171 16.31 -17.93 43.75
CA ASP A 171 17.37 -18.25 44.74
C ASP A 171 16.98 -17.82 46.17
N SER A 172 16.15 -16.79 46.30
CA SER A 172 15.93 -16.06 47.57
C SER A 172 15.09 -16.80 48.63
N LYS A 173 14.57 -17.99 48.32
CA LYS A 173 13.80 -18.82 49.26
C LYS A 173 14.63 -19.92 49.94
N VAL A 174 15.94 -19.97 49.70
CA VAL A 174 16.86 -20.93 50.34
C VAL A 174 17.46 -20.32 51.61
N SER A 175 16.80 -20.49 52.75
CA SER A 175 17.40 -20.26 54.07
C SER A 175 17.21 -21.46 54.98
N PHE A 176 18.25 -22.28 55.16
CA PHE A 176 18.95 -22.44 56.44
C PHE A 176 20.15 -23.39 56.35
N SER A 177 21.22 -22.93 56.98
CA SER A 177 22.31 -23.64 57.67
C SER A 177 22.06 -25.12 58.01
N ILE A 178 22.85 -26.02 57.43
CA ILE A 178 23.74 -27.02 58.07
C ILE A 178 24.44 -27.79 56.92
N ALA A 179 25.76 -27.94 57.01
CA ALA A 179 26.59 -28.62 56.02
C ALA A 179 26.55 -30.16 56.16
N PRO A 180 26.83 -30.92 55.08
CA PRO A 180 27.06 -30.45 53.72
C PRO A 180 25.76 -30.54 52.90
N PRO A 181 25.32 -29.48 52.20
CA PRO A 181 24.18 -29.59 51.31
C PRO A 181 24.61 -30.21 49.97
N PRO A 182 23.73 -30.97 49.29
CA PRO A 182 23.87 -31.16 47.86
C PRO A 182 23.83 -29.78 47.18
N PRO A 183 24.48 -29.60 46.02
CA PRO A 183 24.48 -28.31 45.32
C PRO A 183 23.04 -27.85 45.06
N GLY A 184 22.74 -26.56 45.34
CA GLY A 184 21.39 -26.00 45.48
C GLY A 184 20.46 -26.10 44.24
N LEU A 185 19.28 -25.49 44.31
CA LEU A 185 18.20 -25.52 43.29
C LEU A 185 18.69 -25.40 41.83
N ALA A 186 19.70 -24.57 41.57
CA ALA A 186 20.31 -24.44 40.24
C ALA A 186 20.91 -25.75 39.68
N CYS A 187 21.50 -26.60 40.52
CA CYS A 187 22.01 -27.91 40.10
C CYS A 187 20.87 -28.88 39.76
N LEU A 188 19.80 -28.89 40.54
CA LEU A 188 18.60 -29.68 40.25
C LEU A 188 17.95 -29.23 38.94
N LEU A 189 17.77 -27.93 38.74
CA LEU A 189 17.23 -27.38 37.50
C LEU A 189 18.11 -27.71 36.28
N SER A 190 19.44 -27.70 36.41
CA SER A 190 20.34 -28.13 35.34
C SER A 190 20.14 -29.60 34.96
N LYS A 191 20.03 -30.49 35.95
CA LYS A 191 19.77 -31.92 35.71
C LYS A 191 18.40 -32.15 35.07
N VAL A 192 17.38 -31.43 35.53
CA VAL A 192 16.02 -31.50 34.95
C VAL A 192 16.02 -31.02 33.49
N ARG A 193 16.78 -29.96 33.17
CA ARG A 193 16.96 -29.49 31.79
C ARG A 193 17.68 -30.51 30.91
N GLU A 194 18.64 -31.25 31.44
CA GLU A 194 19.32 -32.34 30.73
C GLU A 194 18.36 -33.49 30.43
N ILE A 195 17.53 -33.87 31.40
CA ILE A 195 16.47 -34.89 31.21
C ILE A 195 15.46 -34.43 30.16
N GLY A 196 14.99 -33.19 30.24
CA GLY A 196 14.07 -32.62 29.25
C GLY A 196 14.62 -32.72 27.83
N ARG A 197 15.90 -32.36 27.64
CA ARG A 197 16.59 -32.51 26.34
C ARG A 197 16.76 -33.97 25.94
N ALA A 198 17.19 -34.83 26.85
CA ALA A 198 17.43 -36.24 26.59
C ALA A 198 16.15 -36.99 26.20
N VAL A 199 15.00 -36.63 26.78
CA VAL A 199 13.71 -37.23 26.43
C VAL A 199 13.15 -36.64 25.14
N CYS A 200 13.09 -35.30 25.01
CA CYS A 200 12.41 -34.64 23.89
C CYS A 200 13.18 -34.74 22.56
N HIS A 201 14.50 -34.93 22.58
CA HIS A 201 15.34 -35.05 21.37
C HIS A 201 15.79 -36.49 21.08
N ASN A 202 15.22 -37.48 21.74
CA ASN A 202 15.51 -38.88 21.45
C ASN A 202 14.74 -39.32 20.19
N SER A 203 15.43 -39.36 19.04
CA SER A 203 14.84 -39.77 17.76
C SER A 203 14.28 -41.19 17.79
N ASP A 204 14.87 -42.05 18.62
CA ASP A 204 14.55 -43.47 18.66
C ASP A 204 13.43 -43.77 19.66
N CYS A 205 13.03 -42.77 20.47
CA CYS A 205 12.04 -42.86 21.53
C CYS A 205 12.32 -44.04 22.48
N LYS A 206 13.59 -44.25 22.84
CA LYS A 206 14.07 -45.38 23.66
C LYS A 206 14.82 -44.90 24.89
N MET A 207 14.54 -45.51 26.04
CA MET A 207 15.20 -45.21 27.30
C MET A 207 15.38 -46.47 28.15
N ASN A 208 16.59 -46.72 28.66
CA ASN A 208 16.80 -47.85 29.56
C ASN A 208 16.17 -47.58 30.94
N ASN A 209 16.00 -48.62 31.75
CA ASN A 209 15.33 -48.50 33.04
C ASN A 209 16.10 -47.62 34.05
N ILE A 210 17.44 -47.60 33.97
CA ILE A 210 18.27 -46.78 34.86
C ILE A 210 18.03 -45.29 34.57
N ASP A 211 18.03 -44.91 33.30
CA ASP A 211 17.78 -43.54 32.85
C ASP A 211 16.35 -43.09 33.17
N LEU A 212 15.36 -44.00 33.04
CA LEU A 212 13.99 -43.72 33.49
C LEU A 212 13.95 -43.42 35.00
N GLN A 213 14.53 -44.28 35.83
CA GLN A 213 14.51 -44.07 37.28
C GLN A 213 15.25 -42.79 37.68
N ASN A 214 16.36 -42.49 37.02
CA ASN A 214 17.10 -41.24 37.20
C ASN A 214 16.25 -40.03 36.80
N ALA A 215 15.55 -40.10 35.66
CA ALA A 215 14.69 -39.04 35.17
C ALA A 215 13.54 -38.74 36.16
N LEU A 216 12.77 -39.76 36.53
CA LEU A 216 11.62 -39.60 37.43
C LEU A 216 12.05 -39.17 38.84
N SER A 217 13.15 -39.73 39.36
CA SER A 217 13.68 -39.34 40.68
C SER A 217 14.14 -37.88 40.70
N THR A 218 14.74 -37.40 39.60
CA THR A 218 15.18 -36.00 39.50
C THR A 218 13.99 -35.05 39.41
N LEU A 219 12.93 -35.43 38.68
CA LEU A 219 11.67 -34.65 38.63
C LEU A 219 10.99 -34.60 39.99
N ILE A 220 10.90 -35.74 40.70
CA ILE A 220 10.40 -35.77 42.08
C ILE A 220 11.25 -34.86 42.97
N GLY A 221 12.58 -34.90 42.83
CA GLY A 221 13.50 -34.05 43.57
C GLY A 221 13.21 -32.56 43.39
N LEU A 222 12.94 -32.11 42.15
CA LEU A 222 12.57 -30.72 41.87
C LEU A 222 11.21 -30.36 42.50
N LEU A 223 10.19 -31.20 42.31
CA LEU A 223 8.84 -30.94 42.83
C LEU A 223 8.77 -31.01 44.37
N SER A 224 9.64 -31.80 44.99
CA SER A 224 9.72 -31.95 46.45
C SER A 224 10.59 -30.89 47.11
N ASP A 225 11.28 -30.05 46.34
CA ASP A 225 12.19 -29.05 46.88
C ASP A 225 11.41 -28.03 47.73
N PRO A 226 11.70 -27.91 49.05
CA PRO A 226 10.95 -27.03 49.96
C PRO A 226 11.03 -25.54 49.59
N THR A 227 12.05 -25.15 48.83
CA THR A 227 12.30 -23.76 48.44
C THR A 227 11.58 -23.37 47.15
N CYS A 228 11.12 -24.37 46.38
CA CYS A 228 10.29 -24.21 45.19
C CYS A 228 8.83 -24.62 45.44
N LEU A 229 8.57 -25.92 45.53
CA LEU A 229 7.23 -26.52 45.38
C LEU A 229 6.86 -27.49 46.52
N GLY A 230 7.74 -27.72 47.49
CA GLY A 230 7.54 -28.76 48.52
C GLY A 230 6.26 -28.61 49.35
N HIS A 231 5.69 -27.40 49.44
CA HIS A 231 4.42 -27.13 50.13
C HIS A 231 3.21 -26.94 49.21
N ASP A 232 3.39 -27.03 47.88
CA ASP A 232 2.34 -26.83 46.90
C ASP A 232 1.49 -28.10 46.71
N GLY A 233 0.16 -27.96 46.81
CA GLY A 233 -0.77 -29.09 46.70
C GLY A 233 -0.76 -29.75 45.31
N HIS A 234 -0.56 -28.98 44.25
CA HIS A 234 -0.45 -29.50 42.89
C HIS A 234 0.87 -30.24 42.69
N ALA A 235 1.96 -29.77 43.31
CA ALA A 235 3.24 -30.48 43.31
C ALA A 235 3.18 -31.82 44.05
N GLN A 236 2.50 -31.90 45.19
CA GLN A 236 2.30 -33.17 45.89
C GLN A 236 1.50 -34.17 45.06
N GLU A 237 0.47 -33.71 44.35
CA GLU A 237 -0.31 -34.54 43.44
C GLU A 237 0.52 -34.98 42.22
N ALA A 238 1.35 -34.10 41.66
CA ALA A 238 2.28 -34.42 40.58
C ALA A 238 3.33 -35.46 41.02
N ILE A 239 3.89 -35.32 42.23
CA ILE A 239 4.80 -36.31 42.83
C ILE A 239 4.09 -37.67 42.94
N ARG A 240 2.83 -37.70 43.41
CA ARG A 240 2.05 -38.94 43.52
C ARG A 240 1.88 -39.62 42.16
N LYS A 241 1.54 -38.86 41.11
CA LYS A 241 1.42 -39.38 39.73
C LYS A 241 2.75 -39.88 39.18
N ILE A 242 3.85 -39.16 39.41
CA ILE A 242 5.19 -39.57 38.96
C ILE A 242 5.67 -40.83 39.69
N LYS A 243 5.40 -40.95 41.00
CA LYS A 243 5.67 -42.18 41.76
C LYS A 243 4.85 -43.36 41.26
N GLN A 244 3.61 -43.12 40.82
CA GLN A 244 2.80 -44.16 40.20
C GLN A 244 3.43 -44.66 38.89
N LEU A 245 4.03 -43.78 38.08
CA LEU A 245 4.79 -44.19 36.88
C LEU A 245 6.04 -45.03 37.22
N GLN A 246 6.64 -44.84 38.41
CA GLN A 246 7.76 -45.65 38.91
C GLN A 246 7.34 -47.04 39.37
N LEU A 247 6.20 -47.14 40.07
CA LEU A 247 5.72 -48.37 40.70
C LEU A 247 4.96 -49.28 39.72
N ASP A 248 4.14 -48.69 38.86
CA ASP A 248 3.39 -49.44 37.86
C ASP A 248 4.28 -49.61 36.62
N GLY A 249 4.79 -50.82 36.39
CA GLY A 249 5.07 -51.28 35.04
C GLY A 249 3.77 -51.17 34.26
N LEU A 250 3.60 -50.12 33.42
CA LEU A 250 2.39 -49.78 32.63
C LEU A 250 1.43 -50.98 32.51
N LYS A 251 0.55 -51.14 33.51
CA LYS A 251 -0.65 -51.97 33.43
C LYS A 251 -1.82 -51.12 32.94
N THR A 252 -1.53 -50.08 32.17
CA THR A 252 -2.54 -49.52 31.29
C THR A 252 -2.84 -50.63 30.31
N THR A 253 -4.04 -51.16 30.39
CA THR A 253 -4.44 -52.24 29.50
C THR A 253 -4.21 -51.78 28.06
N GLU A 254 -3.75 -52.67 27.20
CA GLU A 254 -3.58 -52.39 25.76
C GLU A 254 -4.85 -51.74 25.16
N ALA A 255 -6.01 -52.02 25.75
CA ALA A 255 -7.30 -51.40 25.50
C ALA A 255 -7.37 -49.90 25.87
N GLU A 256 -6.93 -49.49 27.06
CA GLU A 256 -6.92 -48.08 27.49
C GLU A 256 -5.93 -47.25 26.65
N MET A 257 -4.78 -47.82 26.30
CA MET A 257 -3.80 -47.16 25.45
C MET A 257 -4.28 -47.06 23.99
N SER A 258 -4.97 -48.08 23.49
CA SER A 258 -5.64 -48.03 22.18
C SER A 258 -6.77 -47.01 22.15
N GLN A 259 -7.51 -46.86 23.25
CA GLN A 259 -8.56 -45.87 23.38
C GLN A 259 -7.98 -44.45 23.40
N LEU A 260 -6.92 -44.20 24.17
CA LEU A 260 -6.24 -42.90 24.18
C LEU A 260 -5.64 -42.53 22.81
N LEU A 261 -5.07 -43.50 22.09
CA LEU A 261 -4.58 -43.28 20.72
C LEU A 261 -5.70 -42.97 19.73
N LYS A 262 -6.88 -43.57 19.92
CA LYS A 262 -8.07 -43.29 19.12
C LYS A 262 -8.60 -41.90 19.41
N ASP A 263 -8.75 -41.54 20.69
CA ASP A 263 -9.22 -40.22 21.10
C ASP A 263 -8.26 -39.11 20.63
N ALA A 264 -6.95 -39.34 20.72
CA ALA A 264 -5.94 -38.42 20.20
C ALA A 264 -6.01 -38.26 18.67
N ARG A 265 -6.28 -39.35 17.95
CA ARG A 265 -6.46 -39.32 16.48
C ARG A 265 -7.73 -38.56 16.09
N ASP A 266 -8.83 -38.80 16.80
CA ASP A 266 -10.10 -38.12 16.56
C ASP A 266 -9.95 -36.61 16.86
N THR A 267 -9.30 -36.25 17.96
CA THR A 267 -8.96 -34.86 18.28
C THR A 267 -8.08 -34.21 17.20
N LEU A 268 -7.08 -34.94 16.68
CA LEU A 268 -6.24 -34.47 15.57
C LEU A 268 -7.03 -34.22 14.28
N ASN A 269 -8.01 -35.07 13.98
CA ASN A 269 -8.88 -34.91 12.82
C ASN A 269 -9.82 -33.70 12.98
N ASP A 270 -10.37 -33.51 14.18
CA ASP A 270 -11.21 -32.34 14.48
C ASP A 270 -10.39 -31.04 14.38
N MET A 271 -9.18 -31.03 14.94
CA MET A 271 -8.26 -29.89 14.81
C MET A 271 -7.89 -29.62 13.36
N LYS A 272 -7.68 -30.66 12.55
CA LYS A 272 -7.42 -30.53 11.12
C LYS A 272 -8.61 -29.92 10.39
N GLN A 273 -9.83 -30.36 10.70
CA GLN A 273 -11.03 -29.79 10.10
C GLN A 273 -11.19 -28.31 10.44
N VAL A 274 -11.00 -27.94 11.71
CA VAL A 274 -11.05 -26.53 12.15
C VAL A 274 -9.96 -25.70 11.46
N ALA A 275 -8.77 -26.26 11.27
CA ALA A 275 -7.68 -25.60 10.55
C ALA A 275 -8.02 -25.43 9.06
N ASP A 276 -8.58 -26.44 8.40
CA ASP A 276 -8.98 -26.37 6.99
C ASP A 276 -10.11 -25.34 6.77
N GLU A 277 -11.08 -25.28 7.68
CA GLU A 277 -12.14 -24.26 7.69
C GLU A 277 -11.55 -22.85 7.89
N SER A 278 -10.64 -22.68 8.85
CA SER A 278 -9.94 -21.41 9.09
C SER A 278 -9.12 -20.96 7.88
N ILE A 279 -8.43 -21.88 7.20
CA ILE A 279 -7.69 -21.60 5.97
C ILE A 279 -8.63 -21.16 4.85
N LYS A 280 -9.81 -21.79 4.72
CA LYS A 280 -10.81 -21.43 3.73
C LYS A 280 -11.37 -20.03 3.97
N GLU A 281 -11.68 -19.69 5.21
CA GLU A 281 -12.13 -18.35 5.60
C GLU A 281 -11.05 -17.30 5.34
N MET A 282 -9.80 -17.61 5.68
CA MET A 282 -8.67 -16.72 5.46
C MET A 282 -8.43 -16.45 3.97
N LYS A 283 -8.55 -17.48 3.12
CA LYS A 283 -8.49 -17.31 1.66
C LYS A 283 -9.61 -16.40 1.15
N ALA A 284 -10.85 -16.60 1.61
CA ALA A 284 -11.97 -15.76 1.22
C ALA A 284 -11.80 -14.31 1.70
N PHE A 285 -11.26 -14.11 2.90
CA PHE A 285 -10.95 -12.79 3.45
C PHE A 285 -9.88 -12.07 2.61
N VAL A 286 -8.78 -12.75 2.28
CA VAL A 286 -7.71 -12.21 1.43
C VAL A 286 -8.24 -11.85 0.04
N GLU A 287 -9.06 -12.71 -0.58
CA GLU A 287 -9.66 -12.41 -1.88
C GLU A 287 -10.59 -11.18 -1.83
N ASN A 288 -11.33 -11.01 -0.73
CA ASN A 288 -12.16 -9.83 -0.50
C ASN A 288 -11.30 -8.56 -0.35
N LEU A 289 -10.18 -8.63 0.38
CA LEU A 289 -9.23 -7.53 0.49
C LEU A 289 -8.64 -7.12 -0.87
N TYR A 290 -8.24 -8.10 -1.70
CA TYR A 290 -7.77 -7.81 -3.05
C TYR A 290 -8.83 -7.11 -3.90
N LYS A 291 -10.08 -7.60 -3.88
CA LYS A 291 -11.20 -6.97 -4.60
C LYS A 291 -11.46 -5.54 -4.12
N LYS A 292 -11.43 -5.31 -2.80
CA LYS A 292 -11.59 -3.96 -2.22
C LYS A 292 -10.45 -3.03 -2.58
N HIS A 293 -9.21 -3.52 -2.60
CA HIS A 293 -8.05 -2.72 -2.98
C HIS A 293 -8.12 -2.31 -4.46
N ALA A 294 -8.43 -3.26 -5.35
CA ALA A 294 -8.57 -2.99 -6.78
C ALA A 294 -9.69 -1.96 -7.05
N ALA A 295 -10.86 -2.13 -6.42
CA ALA A 295 -11.94 -1.16 -6.56
C ALA A 295 -11.55 0.25 -6.07
N ARG A 296 -10.77 0.34 -4.99
CA ARG A 296 -10.28 1.62 -4.47
C ARG A 296 -9.25 2.26 -5.41
N GLU A 297 -8.35 1.48 -5.98
CA GLU A 297 -7.39 1.98 -6.98
C GLU A 297 -8.08 2.50 -8.24
N ASP A 298 -9.17 1.84 -8.67
CA ASP A 298 -9.98 2.30 -9.81
C ASP A 298 -10.74 3.60 -9.47
N GLU A 299 -11.32 3.71 -8.27
CA GLU A 299 -11.97 4.95 -7.80
C GLU A 299 -10.98 6.12 -7.69
N ASP A 300 -9.80 5.87 -7.11
CA ASP A 300 -8.74 6.88 -6.98
C ASP A 300 -8.22 7.31 -8.37
N TYR A 301 -8.14 6.38 -9.33
CA TYR A 301 -7.79 6.69 -10.72
C TYR A 301 -8.84 7.58 -11.38
N GLU A 302 -10.12 7.20 -11.35
CA GLU A 302 -11.18 7.95 -12.01
C GLU A 302 -11.27 9.38 -11.47
N HIS A 303 -11.19 9.55 -10.14
CA HIS A 303 -11.20 10.87 -9.52
C HIS A 303 -10.00 11.73 -9.96
N ALA A 304 -8.81 11.14 -10.07
CA ALA A 304 -7.62 11.85 -10.51
C ALA A 304 -7.70 12.24 -12.00
N VAL A 305 -8.32 11.41 -12.84
CA VAL A 305 -8.58 11.73 -14.25
C VAL A 305 -9.61 12.86 -14.36
N GLU A 306 -10.69 12.82 -13.58
CA GLU A 306 -11.68 13.90 -13.55
C GLU A 306 -11.05 15.25 -13.15
N ASP A 307 -10.19 15.27 -12.13
CA ASP A 307 -9.47 16.49 -11.74
C ASP A 307 -8.55 16.99 -12.86
N PHE A 308 -7.88 16.08 -13.56
CA PHE A 308 -7.04 16.41 -14.71
C PHE A 308 -7.84 17.06 -15.83
N VAL A 309 -8.93 16.42 -16.25
CA VAL A 309 -9.85 16.92 -17.29
C VAL A 309 -10.39 18.29 -16.89
N ARG A 310 -10.82 18.45 -15.64
CA ARG A 310 -11.37 19.71 -15.12
C ARG A 310 -10.36 20.85 -15.22
N ARG A 311 -9.11 20.65 -14.78
CA ARG A 311 -8.05 21.66 -14.86
C ARG A 311 -7.71 22.02 -16.30
N LEU A 312 -7.63 21.01 -17.17
CA LEU A 312 -7.36 21.20 -18.59
C LEU A 312 -8.45 22.05 -19.26
N LYS A 313 -9.73 21.71 -19.03
CA LYS A 313 -10.86 22.50 -19.53
C LYS A 313 -10.82 23.94 -19.03
N GLN A 314 -10.51 24.16 -17.75
CA GLN A 314 -10.37 25.50 -17.18
C GLN A 314 -9.27 26.30 -17.88
N HIS A 315 -8.11 25.69 -18.13
CA HIS A 315 -7.02 26.33 -18.86
C HIS A 315 -7.46 26.74 -20.27
N TYR A 316 -8.07 25.84 -21.06
CA TYR A 316 -8.52 26.17 -22.41
C TYR A 316 -9.63 27.21 -22.47
N LYS A 317 -10.56 27.20 -21.51
CA LYS A 317 -11.58 28.25 -21.40
C LYS A 317 -10.97 29.63 -21.18
N VAL A 318 -9.78 29.72 -20.59
CA VAL A 318 -9.05 30.99 -20.43
C VAL A 318 -8.22 31.32 -21.66
N THR A 319 -7.49 30.34 -22.22
CA THR A 319 -6.49 30.60 -23.26
C THR A 319 -7.03 30.62 -24.69
N LEU A 320 -8.13 29.91 -24.97
CA LEU A 320 -8.67 29.77 -26.34
C LEU A 320 -9.97 30.55 -26.58
N SER A 321 -10.62 31.04 -25.51
CA SER A 321 -11.94 31.68 -25.61
C SER A 321 -11.91 33.10 -26.15
N HIS A 322 -10.74 33.71 -26.28
CA HIS A 322 -10.55 35.07 -26.77
C HIS A 322 -9.88 35.07 -28.13
N VAL A 323 -10.44 35.85 -29.07
CA VAL A 323 -9.86 36.06 -30.41
C VAL A 323 -9.46 37.52 -30.54
N SER A 324 -8.22 37.75 -30.97
CA SER A 324 -7.77 39.08 -31.37
C SER A 324 -8.28 39.37 -32.78
N ILE A 325 -9.19 40.35 -32.89
CA ILE A 325 -9.81 40.76 -34.16
C ILE A 325 -8.80 41.51 -35.06
N SER A 326 -7.79 42.14 -34.46
CA SER A 326 -6.73 42.83 -35.19
C SER A 326 -5.44 42.87 -34.37
N THR A 327 -4.32 42.56 -35.03
CA THR A 327 -2.97 42.72 -34.46
C THR A 327 -2.63 44.19 -34.11
N LEU A 328 -3.37 45.15 -34.68
CA LEU A 328 -3.18 46.58 -34.47
C LEU A 328 -4.05 47.14 -33.33
N LEU A 329 -5.04 46.37 -32.84
CA LEU A 329 -5.94 46.75 -31.74
C LEU A 329 -6.12 45.59 -30.73
N PRO A 330 -5.09 45.27 -29.92
CA PRO A 330 -5.14 44.17 -28.95
C PRO A 330 -6.19 44.34 -27.83
N THR A 331 -6.74 45.54 -27.64
CA THR A 331 -7.77 45.82 -26.63
C THR A 331 -9.19 45.40 -27.05
N ALA A 332 -9.36 44.91 -28.28
CA ALA A 332 -10.62 44.43 -28.82
C ALA A 332 -10.79 42.90 -28.71
N ASP A 333 -10.22 42.27 -27.67
CA ASP A 333 -10.39 40.84 -27.41
C ASP A 333 -11.86 40.53 -27.13
N LYS A 334 -12.44 39.68 -27.97
CA LYS A 334 -13.83 39.26 -27.83
C LYS A 334 -13.95 37.75 -27.76
N SER A 335 -15.05 37.32 -27.15
CA SER A 335 -15.37 35.92 -27.00
C SER A 335 -15.49 35.25 -28.37
N LEU A 336 -14.70 34.20 -28.61
CA LEU A 336 -14.76 33.37 -29.81
C LEU A 336 -16.18 32.91 -30.09
N TYR A 337 -16.94 32.53 -29.05
CA TYR A 337 -18.33 32.11 -29.17
C TYR A 337 -19.26 33.17 -29.78
N LYS A 338 -18.99 34.45 -29.54
CA LYS A 338 -19.80 35.54 -30.08
C LYS A 338 -19.43 35.88 -31.51
N LEU A 339 -18.24 35.49 -31.98
CA LEU A 339 -17.72 35.87 -33.30
C LEU A 339 -17.57 34.68 -34.24
N TYR A 340 -17.87 33.47 -33.77
CA TYR A 340 -17.68 32.26 -34.56
C TYR A 340 -18.86 32.06 -35.51
N ALA A 341 -18.55 32.09 -36.81
CA ALA A 341 -19.42 31.57 -37.87
C ALA A 341 -18.78 30.30 -38.42
N ALA A 342 -19.56 29.23 -38.63
CA ALA A 342 -18.96 27.98 -39.07
C ALA A 342 -18.39 28.08 -40.48
N PRO A 343 -17.23 27.45 -40.70
CA PRO A 343 -16.68 27.31 -42.03
C PRO A 343 -17.36 26.17 -42.79
N SER A 344 -17.41 26.31 -44.11
CA SER A 344 -17.65 25.23 -45.04
C SER A 344 -16.40 24.35 -45.10
N ILE A 345 -16.55 23.08 -44.76
CA ILE A 345 -15.49 22.08 -44.80
C ILE A 345 -15.86 21.01 -45.81
N CYS A 346 -14.93 20.64 -46.68
CA CYS A 346 -15.09 19.53 -47.61
C CYS A 346 -14.05 18.45 -47.32
N ARG A 347 -14.47 17.19 -47.31
CA ARG A 347 -13.56 16.06 -47.39
C ARG A 347 -13.03 15.93 -48.81
N ILE A 348 -11.70 15.84 -48.95
CA ILE A 348 -11.04 15.60 -50.23
C ILE A 348 -10.79 14.10 -50.37
N VAL A 349 -11.36 13.51 -51.42
CA VAL A 349 -11.11 12.12 -51.82
C VAL A 349 -10.45 12.13 -53.19
N GLU A 350 -9.22 11.65 -53.24
CA GLU A 350 -8.46 11.54 -54.49
C GLU A 350 -8.52 10.10 -55.00
N ASN A 351 -8.99 9.92 -56.24
CA ASN A 351 -9.05 8.59 -56.85
C ASN A 351 -7.66 8.11 -57.32
N ASN A 352 -7.57 6.88 -57.80
CA ASN A 352 -6.31 6.28 -58.30
C ASN A 352 -5.72 7.01 -59.52
N GLU A 353 -6.52 7.83 -60.21
CA GLU A 353 -6.13 8.62 -61.39
C GLU A 353 -5.70 10.04 -61.03
N GLY A 354 -5.73 10.42 -59.75
CA GLY A 354 -5.37 11.75 -59.27
C GLY A 354 -6.51 12.79 -59.30
N ASN A 355 -7.71 12.40 -59.70
CA ASN A 355 -8.88 13.29 -59.68
C ASN A 355 -9.37 13.46 -58.25
N LYS A 356 -9.51 14.73 -57.83
CA LYS A 356 -10.02 15.09 -56.51
C LYS A 356 -11.53 15.29 -56.57
N THR A 357 -12.23 14.61 -55.68
CA THR A 357 -13.65 14.79 -55.41
C THR A 357 -13.83 15.38 -54.03
N GLU A 358 -14.80 16.26 -53.90
CA GLU A 358 -15.07 16.99 -52.66
C GLU A 358 -16.44 16.61 -52.13
N HIS A 359 -16.51 16.26 -50.85
CA HIS A 359 -17.75 15.93 -50.17
C HIS A 359 -17.94 16.90 -49.00
N PRO A 360 -19.00 17.74 -48.99
CA PRO A 360 -19.28 18.63 -47.87
C PRO A 360 -19.43 17.87 -46.55
N VAL A 361 -18.95 18.47 -45.46
CA VAL A 361 -18.96 17.92 -44.10
C VAL A 361 -19.59 18.95 -43.17
N THR A 362 -20.54 18.50 -42.34
CA THR A 362 -21.36 19.38 -41.50
C THR A 362 -21.28 19.07 -40.00
N THR A 363 -20.65 17.95 -39.63
CA THR A 363 -20.54 17.50 -38.23
C THR A 363 -19.10 17.14 -37.88
N TYR A 364 -18.74 17.23 -36.59
CA TYR A 364 -17.43 16.74 -36.13
C TYR A 364 -17.28 15.23 -36.38
N LYS A 365 -18.39 14.50 -36.42
CA LYS A 365 -18.40 13.05 -36.55
C LYS A 365 -17.89 12.60 -37.91
N GLU A 366 -18.29 13.32 -38.95
CA GLU A 366 -17.82 13.10 -40.32
C GLU A 366 -16.33 13.43 -40.50
N ILE A 367 -15.76 14.29 -39.63
CA ILE A 367 -14.33 14.60 -39.62
C ILE A 367 -13.55 13.51 -38.90
N LEU A 368 -14.01 13.12 -37.71
CA LEU A 368 -13.29 12.25 -36.80
C LEU A 368 -13.46 10.76 -37.12
N TYR A 369 -14.55 10.35 -37.78
CA TYR A 369 -14.83 8.95 -38.09
C TYR A 369 -14.97 8.66 -39.59
N THR A 370 -14.73 7.41 -39.98
CA THR A 370 -14.96 6.89 -41.34
C THR A 370 -15.95 5.74 -41.38
N GLY A 371 -16.48 5.47 -42.58
CA GLY A 371 -17.27 4.26 -42.88
C GLY A 371 -18.64 4.23 -42.22
N GLY A 372 -19.31 5.37 -42.05
CA GLY A 372 -20.64 5.38 -41.40
C GLY A 372 -20.60 5.16 -39.89
N ASN A 373 -19.51 5.59 -39.23
CA ASN A 373 -19.31 5.64 -37.77
C ASN A 373 -18.61 4.43 -37.11
N GLU A 374 -17.89 3.61 -37.88
CA GLU A 374 -17.29 2.39 -37.32
C GLU A 374 -15.82 2.53 -36.92
N LYS A 375 -15.09 3.51 -37.51
CA LYS A 375 -13.64 3.62 -37.32
C LYS A 375 -13.16 5.04 -37.12
N LEU A 376 -12.46 5.28 -36.01
CA LEU A 376 -11.79 6.54 -35.70
C LEU A 376 -10.64 6.80 -36.68
N ASN A 377 -10.63 7.99 -37.30
CA ASN A 377 -9.52 8.47 -38.12
C ASN A 377 -8.34 8.82 -37.21
N LYS A 378 -7.19 8.18 -37.39
CA LYS A 378 -6.01 8.42 -36.54
C LYS A 378 -5.21 9.63 -37.00
N ARG A 379 -5.14 9.88 -38.30
CA ARG A 379 -4.34 10.95 -38.91
C ARG A 379 -5.20 11.81 -39.83
N ILE A 380 -5.68 12.91 -39.28
CA ILE A 380 -6.60 13.84 -39.93
C ILE A 380 -5.85 15.12 -40.28
N PHE A 381 -5.98 15.57 -41.52
CA PHE A 381 -5.42 16.85 -41.95
C PHE A 381 -6.54 17.81 -42.33
N LEU A 382 -6.49 19.01 -41.77
CA LEU A 382 -7.34 20.13 -42.15
C LEU A 382 -6.49 21.20 -42.82
N GLN A 383 -6.55 21.25 -44.15
CA GLN A 383 -5.85 22.25 -44.95
C GLN A 383 -6.73 23.46 -45.26
N GLY A 384 -6.10 24.55 -45.65
CA GLY A 384 -6.77 25.76 -46.13
C GLY A 384 -5.79 26.91 -46.28
N GLU A 385 -6.13 27.90 -47.09
CA GLU A 385 -5.27 29.06 -47.34
C GLU A 385 -5.03 29.91 -46.08
N ALA A 386 -4.09 30.85 -46.18
CA ALA A 386 -3.82 31.82 -45.12
C ALA A 386 -5.10 32.60 -44.76
N GLY A 387 -5.36 32.82 -43.48
CA GLY A 387 -6.52 33.59 -43.02
C GLY A 387 -7.87 32.88 -43.09
N MET A 388 -7.95 31.64 -43.60
CA MET A 388 -9.23 30.92 -43.73
C MET A 388 -9.86 30.49 -42.38
N GLY A 389 -9.16 30.66 -41.25
CA GLY A 389 -9.72 30.34 -39.92
C GLY A 389 -9.46 28.92 -39.41
N LYS A 390 -8.40 28.25 -39.88
CA LYS A 390 -8.00 26.89 -39.42
C LYS A 390 -7.76 26.82 -37.91
N SER A 391 -6.92 27.70 -37.37
CA SER A 391 -6.65 27.80 -35.93
C SER A 391 -7.89 28.14 -35.13
N THR A 392 -8.77 28.96 -35.69
CA THR A 392 -10.07 29.32 -35.10
C THR A 392 -11.00 28.11 -35.02
N PHE A 393 -11.08 27.30 -36.08
CA PHE A 393 -11.82 26.04 -36.08
C PHE A 393 -11.26 25.05 -35.05
N ALA A 394 -9.93 24.88 -35.01
CA ALA A 394 -9.24 24.01 -34.07
C ALA A 394 -9.52 24.44 -32.61
N SER A 395 -9.41 25.73 -32.31
CA SER A 395 -9.72 26.29 -30.99
C SER A 395 -11.19 26.10 -30.62
N LYS A 396 -12.11 26.32 -31.58
CA LYS A 396 -13.55 26.11 -31.38
C LYS A 396 -13.88 24.66 -31.03
N LEU A 397 -13.27 23.69 -31.72
CA LEU A 397 -13.44 22.26 -31.43
C LEU A 397 -13.06 21.93 -29.98
N VAL A 398 -11.91 22.43 -29.51
CA VAL A 398 -11.45 22.21 -28.14
C VAL A 398 -12.38 22.85 -27.12
N LEU A 399 -12.85 24.07 -27.38
CA LEU A 399 -13.80 24.75 -26.49
C LEU A 399 -15.17 24.06 -26.46
N ASP A 400 -15.63 23.51 -27.57
CA ASP A 400 -16.88 22.74 -27.61
C ASP A 400 -16.79 21.48 -26.77
N TRP A 401 -15.64 20.78 -26.79
CA TRP A 401 -15.35 19.71 -25.84
C TRP A 401 -15.33 20.20 -24.38
N CYS A 402 -14.79 21.40 -24.12
CA CYS A 402 -14.77 21.99 -22.79
C CYS A 402 -16.17 22.29 -22.24
N ASN A 403 -17.13 22.59 -23.12
CA ASN A 403 -18.48 23.04 -22.76
C ASN A 403 -19.56 21.94 -22.90
N LEU A 404 -19.16 20.68 -23.12
CA LEU A 404 -20.08 19.54 -23.06
C LEU A 404 -20.83 19.51 -21.71
N GLY A 405 -22.15 19.43 -21.77
CA GLY A 405 -23.04 19.38 -20.60
C GLY A 405 -23.47 20.75 -20.05
N GLU A 406 -22.93 21.86 -20.55
CA GLU A 406 -23.50 23.19 -20.30
C GLU A 406 -24.71 23.40 -21.23
N ALA A 407 -25.67 24.23 -20.83
CA ALA A 407 -26.85 24.55 -21.64
C ALA A 407 -26.43 25.33 -22.91
N LEU A 408 -25.93 24.61 -23.91
CA LEU A 408 -25.47 25.08 -25.22
C LEU A 408 -26.62 25.61 -26.10
N SER A 409 -27.85 25.57 -25.60
CA SER A 409 -29.08 25.99 -26.31
C SER A 409 -29.09 27.45 -26.74
N SER A 410 -28.14 28.28 -26.28
CA SER A 410 -28.02 29.69 -26.68
C SER A 410 -26.75 30.05 -27.48
N LEU A 411 -25.84 29.10 -27.76
CA LEU A 411 -24.51 29.43 -28.33
C LEU A 411 -24.07 28.62 -29.56
N SER A 412 -24.76 27.55 -29.95
CA SER A 412 -24.39 26.78 -31.15
C SER A 412 -25.36 27.07 -32.29
N LYS A 413 -24.97 27.94 -33.22
CA LYS A 413 -25.69 28.12 -34.49
C LYS A 413 -25.10 27.35 -35.66
N THR A 414 -23.95 26.69 -35.56
CA THR A 414 -23.20 26.49 -36.82
C THR A 414 -22.33 25.24 -37.01
N PHE A 415 -22.15 24.32 -36.06
CA PHE A 415 -21.68 22.96 -36.38
C PHE A 415 -22.48 21.96 -35.54
N VAL A 416 -23.33 21.17 -36.22
CA VAL A 416 -24.34 20.35 -35.56
C VAL A 416 -23.64 19.14 -34.94
N ASP A 417 -23.97 18.86 -33.67
CA ASP A 417 -23.50 17.69 -32.91
C ASP A 417 -22.08 17.77 -32.30
N ALA A 418 -21.87 18.71 -31.38
CA ALA A 418 -20.72 18.67 -30.47
C ALA A 418 -20.77 17.48 -29.48
N SER A 419 -21.93 16.81 -29.33
CA SER A 419 -22.14 15.79 -28.29
C SER A 419 -21.20 14.60 -28.45
N MET A 420 -20.83 14.26 -29.69
CA MET A 420 -19.86 13.20 -29.98
C MET A 420 -18.46 13.45 -29.40
N LEU A 421 -18.10 14.70 -29.07
CA LEU A 421 -16.82 15.00 -28.43
C LEU A 421 -16.72 14.39 -27.02
N GLN A 422 -17.84 13.98 -26.42
CA GLN A 422 -17.87 13.29 -25.12
C GLN A 422 -17.17 11.92 -25.14
N GLU A 423 -16.97 11.34 -26.32
CA GLU A 423 -16.25 10.07 -26.49
C GLU A 423 -14.75 10.21 -26.21
N PHE A 424 -14.21 11.43 -26.28
CA PHE A 424 -12.81 11.70 -26.01
C PHE A 424 -12.61 12.05 -24.54
N LYS A 425 -11.85 11.21 -23.82
CA LYS A 425 -11.49 11.49 -22.42
C LYS A 425 -10.63 12.74 -22.32
N LEU A 426 -9.72 12.95 -23.28
CA LEU A 426 -8.92 14.14 -23.43
C LEU A 426 -8.94 14.69 -24.85
N VAL A 427 -9.02 16.02 -24.95
CA VAL A 427 -8.68 16.77 -26.16
C VAL A 427 -7.49 17.66 -25.83
N LEU A 428 -6.35 17.42 -26.48
CA LEU A 428 -5.06 18.06 -26.19
C LEU A 428 -4.69 19.01 -27.33
N PHE A 429 -4.65 20.30 -27.05
CA PHE A 429 -4.29 21.35 -28.00
C PHE A 429 -2.81 21.71 -27.91
N VAL A 430 -2.08 21.56 -29.00
CA VAL A 430 -0.67 21.96 -29.12
C VAL A 430 -0.47 22.85 -30.35
N THR A 431 0.26 23.94 -30.18
CA THR A 431 0.67 24.81 -31.28
C THR A 431 2.04 24.36 -31.78
N LEU A 432 2.15 24.10 -33.08
CA LEU A 432 3.42 23.68 -33.68
C LEU A 432 4.38 24.87 -33.89
N ARG A 433 3.86 26.10 -33.82
CA ARG A 433 4.66 27.33 -33.79
C ARG A 433 5.51 27.43 -32.52
N ASP A 434 4.94 27.10 -31.37
CA ASP A 434 5.58 27.29 -30.07
C ASP A 434 6.34 26.05 -29.60
N SER A 435 6.37 24.99 -30.41
CA SER A 435 6.97 23.72 -30.03
C SER A 435 8.51 23.70 -30.14
N ALA A 436 9.18 24.83 -30.35
CA ALA A 436 10.65 24.95 -30.42
C ALA A 436 11.36 23.86 -31.26
N CYS A 437 10.76 23.47 -32.39
CA CYS A 437 11.25 22.38 -33.26
C CYS A 437 11.19 20.96 -32.64
N GLU A 438 10.51 20.76 -31.52
CA GLU A 438 10.26 19.45 -30.90
C GLU A 438 9.53 18.51 -31.88
N ARG A 439 9.76 17.21 -31.68
CA ARG A 439 9.28 16.11 -32.52
C ARG A 439 8.39 15.13 -31.76
N ASP A 440 8.58 15.01 -30.45
CA ASP A 440 7.76 14.18 -29.58
C ASP A 440 6.51 14.93 -29.12
N VAL A 441 5.34 14.48 -29.60
CA VAL A 441 4.04 15.04 -29.24
C VAL A 441 3.81 15.03 -27.72
N THR A 442 4.29 13.99 -27.02
CA THR A 442 4.16 13.88 -25.56
C THR A 442 4.96 14.98 -24.87
N LYS A 443 6.14 15.30 -25.40
CA LYS A 443 6.97 16.39 -24.87
C LYS A 443 6.39 17.76 -25.21
N MET A 444 5.82 17.95 -26.40
CA MET A 444 5.05 19.17 -26.72
C MET A 444 3.90 19.38 -25.74
N ILE A 445 3.12 18.32 -25.47
CA ILE A 445 2.03 18.37 -24.49
C ILE A 445 2.57 18.71 -23.09
N LYS A 446 3.71 18.13 -22.70
CA LYS A 446 4.33 18.47 -21.41
C LYS A 446 4.63 19.96 -21.31
N GLU A 447 5.36 20.51 -22.28
CA GLU A 447 5.84 21.90 -22.25
C GLU A 447 4.69 22.91 -22.39
N GLN A 448 3.70 22.62 -23.24
CA GLN A 448 2.62 23.56 -23.55
C GLN A 448 1.38 23.39 -22.66
N ILE A 449 1.20 22.23 -22.02
CA ILE A 449 0.01 21.95 -21.20
C ILE A 449 0.43 21.66 -19.76
N ILE A 450 1.22 20.62 -19.52
CA ILE A 450 1.53 20.19 -18.14
C ILE A 450 2.26 21.30 -17.37
N ASP A 451 3.26 21.91 -17.98
CA ASP A 451 4.08 22.92 -17.31
C ASP A 451 3.32 24.23 -17.06
N LEU A 452 2.25 24.49 -17.82
CA LEU A 452 1.38 25.67 -17.65
C LEU A 452 0.19 25.43 -16.71
N VAL A 453 -0.35 24.21 -16.69
CA VAL A 453 -1.56 23.87 -15.90
C VAL A 453 -1.19 23.46 -14.46
N TYR A 454 0.00 22.88 -14.26
CA TYR A 454 0.42 22.32 -12.98
C TYR A 454 1.65 23.02 -12.39
N SER A 455 1.64 23.15 -11.06
CA SER A 455 2.79 23.64 -10.27
C SER A 455 3.95 22.64 -10.31
N ASP A 456 5.18 23.13 -10.10
CA ASP A 456 6.41 22.31 -10.15
C ASP A 456 6.32 21.00 -9.35
N THR A 457 5.70 21.05 -8.16
CA THR A 457 5.54 19.89 -7.27
C THR A 457 4.65 18.78 -7.84
N ASN A 458 3.76 19.10 -8.79
CA ASN A 458 2.71 18.20 -9.28
C ASN A 458 2.90 17.84 -10.77
N ARG A 459 3.87 18.45 -11.46
CA ARG A 459 4.11 18.23 -12.90
C ARG A 459 4.47 16.79 -13.23
N HIS A 460 5.25 16.13 -12.37
CA HIS A 460 5.65 14.74 -12.59
C HIS A 460 4.43 13.82 -12.56
N ASP A 461 3.62 13.91 -11.50
CA ASP A 461 2.41 13.10 -11.34
C ASP A 461 1.38 13.38 -12.46
N ALA A 462 1.23 14.65 -12.86
CA ALA A 462 0.36 15.03 -13.97
C ALA A 462 0.83 14.45 -15.31
N TYR A 463 2.15 14.44 -15.56
CA TYR A 463 2.73 13.85 -16.76
C TYR A 463 2.59 12.31 -16.79
N GLU A 464 2.77 11.65 -15.66
CA GLU A 464 2.48 10.21 -15.55
C GLU A 464 1.01 9.90 -15.76
N MET A 465 0.11 10.71 -15.20
CA MET A 465 -1.33 10.57 -15.38
C MET A 465 -1.73 10.74 -16.85
N LEU A 466 -1.22 11.76 -17.54
CA LEU A 466 -1.41 11.96 -18.97
C LEU A 466 -1.01 10.71 -19.76
N SER A 467 0.18 10.17 -19.47
CA SER A 467 0.69 8.97 -20.15
C SER A 467 -0.23 7.76 -19.94
N LYS A 468 -0.76 7.58 -18.73
CA LYS A 468 -1.73 6.51 -18.42
C LYS A 468 -3.05 6.70 -19.16
N ILE A 469 -3.59 7.92 -19.18
CA ILE A 469 -4.85 8.23 -19.89
C ILE A 469 -4.68 7.98 -21.39
N MET A 470 -3.61 8.50 -22.00
CA MET A 470 -3.36 8.31 -23.44
C MET A 470 -3.17 6.84 -23.84
N GLN A 471 -2.76 5.97 -22.92
CA GLN A 471 -2.63 4.52 -23.17
C GLN A 471 -3.95 3.75 -23.05
N LYS A 472 -4.82 4.16 -22.13
CA LYS A 472 -6.04 3.42 -21.77
C LYS A 472 -7.31 3.96 -22.43
N GLU A 473 -7.33 5.25 -22.76
CA GLU A 473 -8.52 6.00 -23.13
C GLU A 473 -8.43 6.56 -24.55
N ILE A 474 -9.60 6.85 -25.13
CA ILE A 474 -9.69 7.51 -26.43
C ILE A 474 -9.38 9.01 -26.26
N CYS A 475 -8.36 9.49 -26.96
CA CYS A 475 -7.90 10.88 -26.88
C CYS A 475 -7.76 11.51 -28.27
N LEU A 476 -8.00 12.83 -28.35
CA LEU A 476 -7.78 13.63 -29.55
C LEU A 476 -6.64 14.61 -29.30
N VAL A 477 -5.65 14.63 -30.20
CA VAL A 477 -4.59 15.65 -30.20
C VAL A 477 -4.83 16.60 -31.37
N VAL A 478 -5.00 17.88 -31.08
CA VAL A 478 -5.14 18.95 -32.05
C VAL A 478 -3.81 19.66 -32.19
N GLN A 479 -3.18 19.53 -33.36
CA GLN A 479 -1.90 20.14 -33.69
C GLN A 479 -2.12 21.30 -34.66
N ASP A 480 -1.94 22.52 -34.16
CA ASP A 480 -2.20 23.72 -34.95
C ASP A 480 -0.92 24.27 -35.61
N GLY A 481 -0.98 24.54 -36.93
CA GLY A 481 0.04 25.30 -37.64
C GLY A 481 1.24 24.48 -38.15
N LEU A 482 1.02 23.34 -38.81
CA LEU A 482 2.12 22.52 -39.35
C LEU A 482 3.00 23.28 -40.37
N ASP A 483 2.42 24.23 -41.11
CA ASP A 483 3.17 25.09 -42.03
C ASP A 483 4.16 26.03 -41.32
N GLU A 484 3.98 26.25 -40.02
CA GLU A 484 4.81 27.10 -39.16
C GLU A 484 5.87 26.30 -38.39
N TRP A 485 5.74 24.98 -38.38
CA TRP A 485 6.71 24.09 -37.76
C TRP A 485 8.01 24.02 -38.56
N LYS A 486 9.13 24.24 -37.86
CA LYS A 486 10.47 24.16 -38.42
C LYS A 486 11.10 22.83 -37.99
N ASP A 487 11.47 22.00 -38.96
CA ASP A 487 12.17 20.77 -38.65
C ASP A 487 13.62 21.07 -38.22
N PRO A 488 14.08 20.66 -37.02
CA PRO A 488 15.43 21.00 -36.56
C PRO A 488 16.54 20.26 -37.32
N GLN A 489 16.21 19.23 -38.12
CA GLN A 489 17.21 18.42 -38.85
C GLN A 489 17.12 18.55 -40.38
N GLY A 490 16.23 19.41 -40.91
CA GLY A 490 16.02 19.57 -42.35
C GLY A 490 15.56 18.31 -43.09
N LYS A 491 15.01 17.32 -42.38
CA LYS A 491 14.46 16.08 -42.95
C LYS A 491 12.93 16.19 -43.02
N LEU A 492 12.33 15.56 -44.03
CA LEU A 492 10.88 15.55 -44.25
C LEU A 492 10.12 15.33 -42.95
N ALA A 493 9.05 16.10 -42.73
CA ALA A 493 8.18 16.13 -41.55
C ALA A 493 7.54 14.76 -41.22
N GLN A 494 8.33 13.81 -40.71
CA GLN A 494 7.88 12.52 -40.20
C GLN A 494 7.44 12.48 -38.72
N PRO A 495 7.89 13.34 -37.79
CA PRO A 495 7.70 13.03 -36.36
C PRO A 495 6.27 13.25 -35.83
N ILE A 496 5.52 14.11 -36.50
CA ILE A 496 4.23 14.61 -36.00
C ILE A 496 3.08 13.62 -36.26
N MET A 497 3.30 12.59 -37.09
CA MET A 497 2.25 11.73 -37.67
C MET A 497 2.09 10.34 -37.01
N VAL A 498 2.85 10.04 -35.96
CA VAL A 498 2.76 8.73 -35.29
C VAL A 498 2.15 8.93 -33.91
N SER A 499 0.87 8.57 -33.74
CA SER A 499 0.40 8.31 -32.39
C SER A 499 1.14 7.07 -31.88
N CYS A 500 1.94 7.23 -30.84
CA CYS A 500 2.50 6.08 -30.10
C CYS A 500 1.41 5.30 -29.35
N TYR A 501 0.18 5.80 -29.35
CA TYR A 501 -0.97 5.23 -28.65
C TYR A 501 -2.04 4.77 -29.63
N ASN A 502 -2.52 3.55 -29.43
CA ASN A 502 -3.45 2.87 -30.34
C ASN A 502 -4.84 3.51 -30.42
N GLN A 503 -5.25 4.26 -29.40
CA GLN A 503 -6.58 4.87 -29.27
C GLN A 503 -6.57 6.41 -29.40
N CYS A 504 -5.52 6.98 -30.01
CA CYS A 504 -5.42 8.41 -30.22
C CYS A 504 -5.72 8.80 -31.68
N ALA A 505 -6.50 9.87 -31.85
CA ALA A 505 -6.65 10.60 -33.10
C ALA A 505 -5.80 11.87 -33.07
N ILE A 506 -5.24 12.25 -34.22
CA ILE A 506 -4.48 13.48 -34.40
C ILE A 506 -5.14 14.29 -35.51
N LEU A 507 -5.55 15.51 -35.20
CA LEU A 507 -6.03 16.50 -36.15
C LEU A 507 -4.98 17.59 -36.33
N THR A 508 -4.41 17.67 -37.52
CA THR A 508 -3.34 18.61 -37.84
C THR A 508 -3.83 19.68 -38.80
N THR A 509 -3.69 20.96 -38.44
CA THR A 509 -4.01 22.08 -39.34
C THR A 509 -2.78 22.49 -40.14
N THR A 510 -2.96 22.87 -41.40
CA THR A 510 -1.83 23.24 -42.28
C THR A 510 -2.26 24.05 -43.50
N ARG A 511 -1.29 24.59 -44.24
CA ARG A 511 -1.52 25.12 -45.59
C ARG A 511 -1.31 24.03 -46.65
N PRO A 512 -2.04 24.06 -47.78
CA PRO A 512 -1.92 23.03 -48.82
C PRO A 512 -0.50 22.83 -49.33
N TRP A 513 0.27 23.92 -49.48
CA TRP A 513 1.65 23.85 -49.98
C TRP A 513 2.57 23.00 -49.10
N LYS A 514 2.34 22.95 -47.78
CA LYS A 514 3.19 22.21 -46.84
C LYS A 514 3.03 20.71 -47.04
N LEU A 515 1.81 20.23 -47.28
CA LEU A 515 1.54 18.82 -47.58
C LEU A 515 2.24 18.37 -48.87
N THR A 516 2.21 19.21 -49.91
CA THR A 516 2.85 18.96 -51.20
C THR A 516 4.38 18.96 -51.09
N ASN A 517 4.96 19.95 -50.38
CA ASN A 517 6.41 20.11 -50.26
C ASN A 517 7.05 19.05 -49.35
N GLU A 518 6.38 18.65 -48.28
CA GLU A 518 6.86 17.65 -47.33
C GLU A 518 6.63 16.21 -47.80
N ARG A 519 6.14 16.00 -49.04
CA ARG A 519 5.86 14.69 -49.66
C ARG A 519 5.20 13.69 -48.70
N ILE A 520 4.25 14.17 -47.89
CA ILE A 520 3.50 13.30 -46.98
C ILE A 520 2.78 12.27 -47.83
N LYS A 521 3.06 10.98 -47.60
CA LYS A 521 2.48 9.91 -48.42
C LYS A 521 0.99 9.83 -48.13
N LYS A 522 0.17 9.53 -49.15
CA LYS A 522 -1.27 9.24 -48.97
C LYS A 522 -1.52 8.17 -47.90
N SER A 523 -0.63 7.18 -47.78
CA SER A 523 -0.70 6.13 -46.74
C SER A 523 -0.55 6.64 -45.30
N GLN A 524 -0.09 7.88 -45.11
CA GLN A 524 0.10 8.53 -43.81
C GLN A 524 -1.07 9.47 -43.48
N ILE A 525 -2.03 9.65 -44.38
CA ILE A 525 -3.21 10.49 -44.20
C ILE A 525 -4.43 9.58 -44.23
N ASP A 526 -5.16 9.50 -43.12
CA ASP A 526 -6.39 8.71 -43.08
C ASP A 526 -7.56 9.50 -43.68
N SER A 527 -7.58 10.82 -43.45
CA SER A 527 -8.55 11.74 -44.06
C SER A 527 -7.98 13.13 -44.23
N LEU A 528 -8.26 13.72 -45.40
CA LEU A 528 -7.89 15.08 -45.76
C LEU A 528 -9.17 15.92 -45.90
N PHE A 529 -9.19 17.06 -45.24
CA PHE A 529 -10.27 18.03 -45.29
C PHE A 529 -9.72 19.38 -45.71
N GLU A 530 -10.53 20.14 -46.44
CA GLU A 530 -10.23 21.51 -46.82
C GLU A 530 -11.27 22.45 -46.26
N LEU A 531 -10.76 23.44 -45.53
CA LEU A 531 -11.53 24.56 -45.03
C LEU A 531 -11.60 25.62 -46.13
N LYS A 532 -12.81 25.91 -46.60
CA LYS A 532 -13.06 26.83 -47.71
C LYS A 532 -13.40 28.22 -47.21
N ARG A 533 -14.69 28.54 -47.11
CA ARG A 533 -15.22 29.87 -46.77
C ARG A 533 -16.16 29.77 -45.58
N VAL A 534 -16.51 30.89 -44.96
CA VAL A 534 -17.62 30.95 -44.00
C VAL A 534 -18.92 30.59 -44.73
N ILE A 535 -19.76 29.75 -44.12
CA ILE A 535 -21.03 29.29 -44.74
C ILE A 535 -21.98 30.47 -44.98
N ASP A 536 -22.07 31.38 -44.00
CA ASP A 536 -22.85 32.62 -44.08
C ASP A 536 -21.99 33.82 -43.62
N PRO A 537 -21.42 34.62 -44.55
CA PRO A 537 -20.62 35.78 -44.19
C PRO A 537 -21.44 36.87 -43.50
N TYR A 538 -22.76 36.95 -43.72
CA TYR A 538 -23.61 37.93 -43.07
C TYR A 538 -23.84 37.60 -41.60
N GLU A 539 -23.88 36.31 -41.23
CA GLU A 539 -23.92 35.89 -39.83
C GLU A 539 -22.68 36.36 -39.07
N LEU A 540 -21.50 36.29 -39.70
CA LEU A 540 -20.26 36.81 -39.13
C LEU A 540 -20.30 38.34 -38.96
N VAL A 541 -20.78 39.06 -39.98
CA VAL A 541 -20.93 40.53 -39.94
C VAL A 541 -21.89 40.95 -38.83
N ASP A 542 -23.06 40.32 -38.75
CA ASP A 542 -24.07 40.61 -37.73
C ASP A 542 -23.52 40.31 -36.32
N SER A 543 -22.81 39.20 -36.15
CA SER A 543 -22.13 38.82 -34.90
C SER A 543 -21.05 39.81 -34.46
N VAL A 544 -20.27 40.33 -35.42
CA VAL A 544 -19.26 41.37 -35.19
C VAL A 544 -19.93 42.68 -34.79
N LEU A 545 -20.95 43.11 -35.54
CA LEU A 545 -21.70 44.36 -35.29
C LEU A 545 -22.36 44.36 -33.91
N ASP A 546 -23.06 43.29 -33.55
CA ASP A 546 -23.68 43.10 -32.23
C ASP A 546 -22.63 43.16 -31.13
N SER A 547 -21.48 42.51 -31.34
CA SER A 547 -20.39 42.51 -30.40
C SER A 547 -19.77 43.91 -30.21
N PHE A 548 -19.89 44.83 -31.17
CA PHE A 548 -19.44 46.23 -31.07
C PHE A 548 -20.57 47.20 -30.63
N GLY A 549 -21.80 46.72 -30.47
CA GLY A 549 -22.95 47.56 -30.14
C GLY A 549 -23.38 48.50 -31.27
N CYS A 550 -22.96 48.22 -32.51
CA CYS A 550 -23.27 49.03 -33.69
C CYS A 550 -24.64 48.65 -34.27
N LYS A 551 -25.53 49.63 -34.45
CA LYS A 551 -26.92 49.42 -34.90
C LYS A 551 -27.16 49.53 -36.42
N THR A 552 -26.14 49.80 -37.22
CA THR A 552 -26.31 50.10 -38.65
C THR A 552 -25.82 48.95 -39.52
N SER A 553 -26.75 48.13 -40.02
CA SER A 553 -26.46 46.92 -40.80
C SER A 553 -26.49 47.10 -42.32
N ILE A 554 -26.78 48.29 -42.85
CA ILE A 554 -27.05 48.45 -44.30
C ILE A 554 -25.76 48.72 -45.07
N GLU A 555 -25.00 49.76 -44.71
CA GLU A 555 -23.77 50.16 -45.43
C GLU A 555 -22.64 49.11 -45.41
N LEU A 556 -22.57 48.25 -44.38
CA LEU A 556 -21.60 47.17 -44.27
C LEU A 556 -21.99 45.91 -45.05
N LYS A 557 -23.30 45.66 -45.21
CA LYS A 557 -23.79 44.54 -46.02
C LYS A 557 -23.54 44.80 -47.50
N ASP A 558 -23.76 46.04 -47.94
CA ASP A 558 -23.46 46.49 -49.30
C ASP A 558 -21.94 46.37 -49.61
N TYR A 559 -21.06 46.72 -48.67
CA TYR A 559 -19.60 46.60 -48.84
C TYR A 559 -19.09 45.15 -48.96
N VAL A 560 -19.71 44.21 -48.24
CA VAL A 560 -19.38 42.76 -48.30
C VAL A 560 -19.93 42.09 -49.56
N GLU A 561 -20.97 42.65 -50.18
CA GLU A 561 -21.45 42.18 -51.48
C GLU A 561 -20.54 42.63 -52.63
N GLU A 562 -19.87 43.77 -52.48
CA GLU A 562 -18.97 44.35 -53.50
C GLU A 562 -17.53 43.81 -53.47
N ASN A 563 -17.09 43.12 -52.39
CA ASN A 563 -15.70 42.69 -52.17
C ASN A 563 -15.61 41.27 -51.59
#